data_AF-A0A921TC45-F1
#
_entry.id   AF-A0A921TC45-F1
#
_cell.length_a   1.000
_cell.length_b   1.000
_cell.length_c   1.000
_cell.angle_alpha   90.00
_cell.angle_beta   90.00
_cell.angle_gamma   90.00
#
_symmetry.space_group_name_H-M   'P 1'
#
loop_
_entity.id
_entity.type
_entity.pdbx_description
1 polymer ?
#
loop_
_entity_poly.entity_id
_entity_poly.type
_entity_poly.pdbx_seq_one_letter_code
_entity_poly.pdbx_strand_id
1 'polypeptide(L)'
;MRQWASAALEVGSSWLQPVLLLAKDRGFVSIEDYTKFIVDCLNRDFTYVSMDSQTLLTQAKADGFSGQSTAKRMLEVVGGKNADLETNIGVAALFLDLVFRETKQEHLRNRYASLVLEAFCAPRRGKTIEVIKLLTAQVSIRVFNLIEHAFWWLVGRELGTPNFDQQVEEAKKSQLQRPVSLPHAIRFRVTEKIRLLGSCIPN
;
A
#
# COMPACT_ATOMS: atom_id res chain seq x y z
N MET A 1 4.29 25.48 -17.48
CA MET A 1 3.43 25.42 -18.69
C MET A 1 2.12 26.22 -18.54
N ARG A 2 1.36 26.11 -17.44
CA ARG A 2 0.13 26.90 -17.20
C ARG A 2 0.33 28.41 -17.05
N GLN A 3 1.28 28.82 -16.21
CA GLN A 3 1.61 30.26 -16.05
C GLN A 3 2.03 30.86 -17.38
N TRP A 4 2.79 30.08 -18.18
CA TRP A 4 3.15 30.47 -19.54
C TRP A 4 1.94 30.53 -20.47
N ALA A 5 1.05 29.53 -20.50
CA ALA A 5 -0.13 29.53 -21.37
C ALA A 5 -1.15 30.63 -21.00
N SER A 6 -1.37 30.87 -19.71
CA SER A 6 -2.23 31.95 -19.24
C SER A 6 -1.64 33.34 -19.55
N ALA A 7 -0.31 33.48 -19.47
CA ALA A 7 0.38 34.73 -19.80
C ALA A 7 0.54 34.95 -21.31
N ALA A 8 0.61 33.89 -22.11
CA ALA A 8 0.84 33.96 -23.54
C ALA A 8 -0.45 33.99 -24.38
N LEU A 9 -1.55 33.42 -23.88
CA LEU A 9 -2.78 33.24 -24.64
C LEU A 9 -4.02 33.89 -24.01
N GLU A 10 -3.91 34.45 -22.80
CA GLU A 10 -5.04 35.07 -22.05
C GLU A 10 -6.27 34.17 -21.86
N VAL A 11 -6.15 32.86 -22.08
CA VAL A 11 -7.23 31.89 -21.86
C VAL A 11 -7.14 31.36 -20.43
N GLY A 12 -8.28 31.36 -19.72
CA GLY A 12 -8.41 30.69 -18.43
C GLY A 12 -7.99 29.22 -18.54
N SER A 13 -6.84 28.88 -17.96
CA SER A 13 -6.25 27.55 -18.11
C SER A 13 -6.58 26.67 -16.91
N SER A 14 -7.33 25.58 -17.14
CA SER A 14 -7.56 24.55 -16.12
C SER A 14 -6.57 23.39 -16.24
N TRP A 15 -6.38 22.61 -15.16
CA TRP A 15 -5.60 21.37 -15.20
C TRP A 15 -6.56 20.36 -15.80
N LEU A 16 -6.09 19.55 -16.72
CA LEU A 16 -6.93 18.55 -17.35
C LEU A 16 -7.43 17.50 -16.33
N GLN A 17 -6.62 17.22 -15.30
CA GLN A 17 -6.91 16.22 -14.26
C GLN A 17 -8.21 16.48 -13.48
N PRO A 18 -8.45 17.65 -12.86
CA PRO A 18 -9.74 17.95 -12.22
C PRO A 18 -10.95 17.84 -13.15
N VAL A 19 -10.81 18.23 -14.42
CA VAL A 19 -11.89 18.14 -15.41
C VAL A 19 -12.21 16.68 -15.72
N LEU A 20 -11.18 15.86 -15.97
CA LEU A 20 -11.35 14.43 -16.22
C LEU A 20 -11.85 13.67 -14.99
N LEU A 21 -11.41 14.05 -13.78
CA LEU A 21 -11.91 13.47 -12.53
C LEU A 21 -13.40 13.76 -12.36
N LEU A 22 -13.84 15.01 -12.56
CA LEU A 22 -15.26 15.37 -12.52
C LEU A 22 -16.07 14.65 -13.60
N ALA A 23 -15.50 14.50 -14.81
CA ALA A 23 -16.14 13.77 -15.89
C ALA A 23 -16.30 12.28 -15.56
N LYS A 24 -15.29 11.65 -14.93
CA LYS A 24 -15.36 10.29 -14.38
C LYS A 24 -16.46 10.19 -13.33
N ASP A 25 -16.48 11.09 -12.35
CA ASP A 25 -17.44 11.03 -11.23
C ASP A 25 -18.89 11.23 -11.70
N ARG A 26 -19.09 11.93 -12.83
CA ARG A 26 -20.41 12.10 -13.49
C ARG A 26 -20.72 11.01 -14.52
N GLY A 27 -19.83 10.04 -14.74
CA GLY A 27 -20.01 8.95 -15.68
C GLY A 27 -19.82 9.31 -17.16
N PHE A 28 -19.28 10.50 -17.46
CA PHE A 28 -18.93 10.90 -18.83
C PHE A 28 -17.64 10.23 -19.33
N VAL A 29 -16.78 9.80 -18.40
CA VAL A 29 -15.55 9.05 -18.69
C VAL A 29 -15.59 7.77 -17.86
N SER A 30 -15.31 6.62 -18.50
CA SER A 30 -15.23 5.35 -17.80
C SER A 30 -14.03 5.33 -16.84
N ILE A 31 -14.08 4.51 -15.79
CA ILE A 31 -12.94 4.34 -14.89
C ILE A 31 -11.73 3.74 -15.65
N GLU A 32 -11.97 2.90 -16.64
CA GLU A 32 -10.96 2.30 -17.49
C GLU A 32 -10.23 3.37 -18.32
N ASP A 33 -10.96 4.30 -18.93
CA ASP A 33 -10.36 5.36 -19.74
C ASP A 33 -9.65 6.41 -18.89
N TYR A 34 -10.21 6.73 -17.72
CA TYR A 34 -9.49 7.54 -16.74
C TYR A 34 -8.18 6.86 -16.30
N THR A 35 -8.22 5.56 -16.00
CA THR A 35 -7.04 4.80 -15.59
C THR A 35 -5.98 4.81 -16.70
N LYS A 36 -6.36 4.61 -17.97
CA LYS A 36 -5.42 4.74 -19.10
C LYS A 36 -4.78 6.13 -19.16
N PHE A 37 -5.57 7.19 -19.02
CA PHE A 37 -5.05 8.56 -18.99
C PHE A 37 -4.00 8.75 -17.87
N ILE A 38 -4.26 8.20 -16.68
CA ILE A 38 -3.33 8.24 -15.55
C ILE A 38 -2.04 7.49 -15.88
N VAL A 39 -2.14 6.29 -16.46
CA VAL A 39 -0.98 5.51 -16.91
C VAL A 39 -0.16 6.27 -17.95
N ASP A 40 -0.81 6.91 -18.92
CA ASP A 40 -0.14 7.73 -19.93
C ASP A 40 0.58 8.93 -19.32
N CYS A 41 0.00 9.56 -18.29
CA CYS A 41 0.67 10.61 -17.52
C CYS A 41 1.94 10.07 -16.85
N LEU A 42 1.87 8.91 -16.22
CA LEU A 42 3.03 8.28 -15.58
C LEU A 42 4.11 7.91 -16.59
N ASN A 43 3.73 7.40 -17.77
CA ASN A 43 4.66 7.07 -18.85
C ASN A 43 5.40 8.30 -19.41
N ARG A 44 4.84 9.50 -19.20
CA ARG A 44 5.45 10.79 -19.56
C ARG A 44 6.10 11.49 -18.36
N ASP A 45 6.33 10.77 -17.27
CA ASP A 45 6.98 11.23 -16.04
C ASP A 45 6.28 12.41 -15.35
N PHE A 46 4.95 12.51 -15.50
CA PHE A 46 4.17 13.45 -14.69
C PHE A 46 4.22 13.03 -13.22
N THR A 47 4.66 13.95 -12.36
CA THR A 47 4.83 13.72 -10.93
C THR A 47 3.61 14.06 -10.09
N TYR A 48 2.69 14.86 -10.64
CA TYR A 48 1.46 15.27 -9.97
C TYR A 48 0.26 14.64 -10.69
N VAL A 49 -0.29 13.61 -10.08
CA VAL A 49 -1.40 12.85 -10.64
C VAL A 49 -2.43 12.52 -9.57
N SER A 50 -3.69 12.89 -9.80
CA SER A 50 -4.80 12.57 -8.92
C SER A 50 -5.28 11.15 -9.21
N MET A 51 -5.29 10.28 -8.19
CA MET A 51 -5.72 8.89 -8.31
C MET A 51 -6.54 8.50 -7.09
N ASP A 52 -7.58 7.71 -7.30
CA ASP A 52 -8.39 7.11 -6.23
C ASP A 52 -8.10 5.61 -6.10
N SER A 53 -8.67 4.98 -5.06
CA SER A 53 -8.50 3.54 -4.79
C SER A 53 -9.05 2.67 -5.91
N GLN A 54 -10.07 3.16 -6.63
CA GLN A 54 -10.69 2.44 -7.74
C GLN A 54 -9.78 2.43 -8.97
N THR A 55 -9.10 3.55 -9.26
CA THR A 55 -8.11 3.65 -10.34
C THR A 55 -6.97 2.65 -10.12
N LEU A 56 -6.47 2.55 -8.87
CA LEU A 56 -5.46 1.56 -8.48
C LEU A 56 -5.95 0.12 -8.66
N LEU A 57 -7.20 -0.17 -8.27
CA LEU A 57 -7.80 -1.50 -8.45
C LEU A 57 -7.97 -1.85 -9.93
N THR A 58 -8.49 -0.92 -10.74
CA THR A 58 -8.66 -1.11 -12.18
C THR A 58 -7.34 -1.46 -12.84
N GLN A 59 -6.26 -0.75 -12.50
CA GLN A 59 -4.93 -1.09 -13.02
C GLN A 59 -4.43 -2.44 -12.49
N ALA A 60 -4.62 -2.75 -11.21
CA ALA A 60 -4.24 -4.04 -10.64
C ALA A 60 -4.93 -5.23 -11.34
N LYS A 61 -6.21 -5.07 -11.71
CA LYS A 61 -6.97 -6.05 -12.49
C LYS A 61 -6.44 -6.16 -13.93
N ALA A 62 -6.17 -5.03 -14.58
CA ALA A 62 -5.59 -5.01 -15.93
C ALA A 62 -4.20 -5.69 -15.98
N ASP A 63 -3.41 -5.51 -14.92
CA ASP A 63 -2.11 -6.14 -14.75
C ASP A 63 -2.19 -7.64 -14.40
N GLY A 64 -3.40 -8.21 -14.26
CA GLY A 64 -3.60 -9.60 -13.81
C GLY A 64 -3.03 -9.88 -12.43
N PHE A 65 -2.90 -8.84 -11.58
CA PHE A 65 -2.24 -8.92 -10.28
C PHE A 65 -0.76 -9.38 -10.33
N SER A 66 -0.07 -9.20 -11.47
CA SER A 66 1.26 -9.77 -11.76
C SER A 66 2.45 -9.17 -10.99
N GLY A 67 2.27 -8.12 -10.19
CA GLY A 67 3.27 -7.62 -9.23
C GLY A 67 4.45 -6.81 -9.79
N GLN A 68 4.84 -7.00 -11.05
CA GLN A 68 5.84 -6.16 -11.76
C GLN A 68 5.16 -5.07 -12.59
N SER A 69 4.22 -4.37 -11.98
CA SER A 69 3.10 -3.85 -12.75
C SER A 69 2.96 -2.33 -12.62
N THR A 70 2.27 -1.72 -13.58
CA THR A 70 1.96 -0.29 -13.60
C THR A 70 1.28 0.16 -12.30
N ALA A 71 0.50 -0.71 -11.67
CA ALA A 71 -0.06 -0.47 -10.34
C ALA A 71 0.99 -0.19 -9.25
N LYS A 72 2.17 -0.82 -9.29
CA LYS A 72 3.28 -0.51 -8.37
C LYS A 72 3.75 0.93 -8.57
N ARG A 73 3.95 1.36 -9.82
CA ARG A 73 4.39 2.73 -10.14
C ARG A 73 3.35 3.76 -9.70
N MET A 74 2.05 3.45 -9.86
CA MET A 74 0.97 4.29 -9.34
C MET A 74 1.02 4.38 -7.81
N LEU A 75 1.21 3.26 -7.10
CA LEU A 75 1.37 3.25 -5.64
C LEU A 75 2.58 4.07 -5.18
N GLU A 76 3.69 4.05 -5.91
CA GLU A 76 4.87 4.85 -5.62
C GLU A 76 4.61 6.36 -5.76
N VAL A 77 3.69 6.77 -6.63
CA VAL A 77 3.26 8.18 -6.72
C VAL A 77 2.33 8.54 -5.55
N VAL A 78 1.42 7.65 -5.18
CA VAL A 78 0.48 7.85 -4.05
C VAL A 78 1.20 7.85 -2.69
N GLY A 79 2.17 6.95 -2.50
CA GLY A 79 2.88 6.76 -1.23
C GLY A 79 4.27 7.38 -1.18
N GLY A 80 4.77 7.94 -2.28
CA GLY A 80 6.17 8.36 -2.43
C GLY A 80 6.63 9.47 -1.49
N LYS A 81 7.91 9.82 -1.56
CA LYS A 81 8.58 10.80 -0.66
C LYS A 81 7.90 12.16 -0.59
N ASN A 82 7.28 12.59 -1.69
CA ASN A 82 6.62 13.90 -1.83
C ASN A 82 5.10 13.81 -1.62
N ALA A 83 4.57 12.62 -1.34
CA ALA A 83 3.14 12.43 -1.16
C ALA A 83 2.69 12.85 0.24
N ASP A 84 1.54 13.50 0.29
CA ASP A 84 0.85 13.81 1.53
C ASP A 84 0.32 12.51 2.15
N LEU A 85 0.95 12.10 3.25
CA LEU A 85 0.63 10.86 3.94
C LEU A 85 -0.78 10.89 4.54
N GLU A 86 -1.21 12.03 5.09
CA GLU A 86 -2.50 12.15 5.80
C GLU A 86 -3.66 11.95 4.83
N THR A 87 -3.56 12.57 3.65
CA THR A 87 -4.57 12.44 2.60
C THR A 87 -4.53 11.06 1.91
N ASN A 88 -3.32 10.52 1.65
CA ASN A 88 -3.19 9.35 0.78
C ASN A 88 -3.27 8.01 1.50
N ILE A 89 -3.15 7.96 2.82
CA ILE A 89 -3.25 6.71 3.57
C ILE A 89 -4.64 6.08 3.47
N GLY A 90 -5.70 6.91 3.41
CA GLY A 90 -7.06 6.45 3.19
C GLY A 90 -7.26 5.82 1.81
N VAL A 91 -6.62 6.39 0.78
CA VAL A 91 -6.62 5.82 -0.57
C VAL A 91 -5.97 4.43 -0.59
N ALA A 92 -4.84 4.26 0.10
CA ALA A 92 -4.15 2.99 0.21
C ALA A 92 -4.94 1.94 1.01
N ALA A 93 -5.56 2.35 2.12
CA ALA A 93 -6.39 1.47 2.94
C ALA A 93 -7.61 0.96 2.16
N LEU A 94 -8.34 1.86 1.50
CA LEU A 94 -9.48 1.51 0.65
C LEU A 94 -9.06 0.64 -0.54
N PHE A 95 -7.89 0.90 -1.13
CA PHE A 95 -7.35 0.05 -2.17
C PHE A 95 -7.06 -1.38 -1.68
N LEU A 96 -6.46 -1.55 -0.50
CA LEU A 96 -6.25 -2.87 0.08
C LEU A 96 -7.57 -3.59 0.37
N ASP A 97 -8.57 -2.88 0.91
CA ASP A 97 -9.91 -3.42 1.10
C ASP A 97 -10.50 -3.92 -0.22
N LEU A 98 -10.40 -3.14 -1.30
CA LEU A 98 -10.87 -3.54 -2.62
C LEU A 98 -10.15 -4.78 -3.15
N VAL A 99 -8.82 -4.84 -3.04
CA VAL A 99 -8.03 -6.02 -3.44
C VAL A 99 -8.45 -7.25 -2.63
N PHE A 100 -8.65 -7.11 -1.32
CA PHE A 100 -9.03 -8.24 -0.46
C PHE A 100 -10.44 -8.77 -0.77
N ARG A 101 -11.35 -7.91 -1.26
CA ARG A 101 -12.68 -8.33 -1.77
C ARG A 101 -12.57 -9.04 -3.11
N GLU A 102 -11.77 -8.50 -4.03
CA GLU A 102 -11.70 -8.96 -5.41
C GLU A 102 -11.01 -10.32 -5.54
N THR A 103 -9.95 -10.56 -4.77
CA THR A 103 -9.22 -11.83 -4.82
C THR A 103 -9.31 -12.60 -3.50
N LYS A 104 -9.52 -13.91 -3.60
CA LYS A 104 -9.42 -14.87 -2.49
C LYS A 104 -8.02 -15.45 -2.33
N GLN A 105 -7.12 -15.22 -3.30
CA GLN A 105 -5.79 -15.80 -3.31
C GLN A 105 -4.88 -15.05 -2.33
N GLU A 106 -4.44 -15.74 -1.28
CA GLU A 106 -3.64 -15.15 -0.20
C GLU A 106 -2.34 -14.51 -0.71
N HIS A 107 -1.65 -15.17 -1.63
CA HIS A 107 -0.38 -14.67 -2.16
C HIS A 107 -0.54 -13.33 -2.93
N LEU A 108 -1.70 -13.10 -3.57
CA LEU A 108 -2.00 -11.81 -4.21
C LEU A 108 -2.29 -10.72 -3.17
N ARG A 109 -3.02 -11.05 -2.10
CA ARG A 109 -3.26 -10.12 -0.97
C ARG A 109 -1.95 -9.72 -0.30
N ASN A 110 -1.10 -10.70 0.03
CA ASN A 110 0.25 -10.49 0.58
C ASN A 110 1.09 -9.59 -0.32
N ARG A 111 1.07 -9.85 -1.63
CA ARG A 111 1.82 -9.06 -2.60
C ARG A 111 1.40 -7.59 -2.57
N TYR A 112 0.11 -7.27 -2.69
CA TYR A 112 -0.35 -5.89 -2.71
C TYR A 112 -0.21 -5.20 -1.35
N ALA A 113 -0.38 -5.93 -0.25
CA ALA A 113 -0.03 -5.42 1.08
C ALA A 113 1.45 -5.04 1.15
N SER A 114 2.37 -5.89 0.65
CA SER A 114 3.79 -5.57 0.58
C SER A 114 4.10 -4.39 -0.35
N LEU A 115 3.41 -4.26 -1.50
CA LEU A 115 3.61 -3.12 -2.41
C LEU A 115 3.19 -1.80 -1.76
N VAL A 116 2.05 -1.79 -1.05
CA VAL A 116 1.58 -0.62 -0.31
C VAL A 116 2.56 -0.28 0.82
N LEU A 117 2.97 -1.26 1.62
CA LEU A 117 3.95 -1.05 2.68
C LEU A 117 5.27 -0.52 2.12
N GLU A 118 5.76 -1.06 1.01
CA GLU A 118 6.98 -0.56 0.36
C GLU A 118 6.82 0.89 -0.09
N ALA A 119 5.75 1.22 -0.83
CA ALA A 119 5.53 2.56 -1.33
C ALA A 119 5.45 3.62 -0.21
N PHE A 120 4.77 3.30 0.90
CA PHE A 120 4.51 4.26 1.97
C PHE A 120 5.63 4.32 3.03
N CYS A 121 6.29 3.19 3.33
CA CYS A 121 7.29 3.11 4.39
C CYS A 121 8.71 3.31 3.89
N ALA A 122 9.06 2.89 2.66
CA ALA A 122 10.43 3.02 2.14
C ALA A 122 10.96 4.47 2.16
N PRO A 123 10.15 5.48 1.77
CA PRO A 123 10.59 6.88 1.83
C PRO A 123 10.67 7.44 3.26
N ARG A 124 10.13 6.73 4.26
CA ARG A 124 9.87 7.21 5.63
C ARG A 124 10.40 6.26 6.69
N ARG A 125 11.65 5.78 6.55
CA ARG A 125 12.26 4.79 7.47
C ARG A 125 12.16 5.14 8.97
N GLY A 126 12.22 6.43 9.31
CA GLY A 126 12.07 6.90 10.70
C GLY A 126 10.64 6.91 11.24
N LYS A 127 9.63 6.71 10.39
CA LYS A 127 8.19 6.73 10.76
C LYS A 127 7.46 5.46 10.34
N THR A 128 8.18 4.39 10.02
CA THR A 128 7.59 3.16 9.47
C THR A 128 6.51 2.57 10.37
N ILE A 129 6.74 2.51 11.69
CA ILE A 129 5.77 1.99 12.65
C ILE A 129 4.49 2.83 12.69
N GLU A 130 4.62 4.16 12.61
CA GLU A 130 3.49 5.10 12.58
C GLU A 130 2.64 4.89 11.32
N VAL A 131 3.28 4.76 10.15
CA VAL A 131 2.61 4.49 8.88
C VAL A 131 1.87 3.15 8.94
N ILE A 132 2.50 2.09 9.47
CA ILE A 132 1.86 0.77 9.59
C ILE A 132 0.64 0.86 10.51
N LYS A 133 0.72 1.57 11.64
CA LYS A 133 -0.43 1.78 12.55
C LYS A 133 -1.58 2.49 11.85
N LEU A 134 -1.32 3.60 11.17
CA LEU A 134 -2.34 4.37 10.48
C LEU A 134 -3.00 3.54 9.38
N LEU A 135 -2.21 2.81 8.59
CA LEU A 135 -2.71 1.95 7.51
C LEU A 135 -3.58 0.82 8.07
N THR A 136 -3.08 0.09 9.07
CA THR A 136 -3.80 -1.04 9.67
C THR A 136 -5.07 -0.62 10.41
N ALA A 137 -5.11 0.59 10.97
CA ALA A 137 -6.31 1.14 11.60
C ALA A 137 -7.43 1.48 10.61
N GLN A 138 -7.08 1.85 9.38
CA GLN A 138 -8.05 2.29 8.36
C GLN A 138 -8.55 1.15 7.45
N VAL A 139 -7.78 0.07 7.32
CA VAL A 139 -8.21 -1.12 6.55
C VAL A 139 -9.36 -1.81 7.29
N SER A 140 -10.54 -1.82 6.66
CA SER A 140 -11.78 -2.30 7.29
C SER A 140 -11.90 -3.82 7.24
N ILE A 141 -11.31 -4.47 6.23
CA ILE A 141 -11.48 -5.90 5.99
C ILE A 141 -10.52 -6.72 6.84
N ARG A 142 -11.10 -7.51 7.75
CA ARG A 142 -10.37 -8.41 8.66
C ARG A 142 -10.17 -9.83 8.14
N VAL A 143 -10.56 -10.10 6.89
CA VAL A 143 -10.35 -11.43 6.25
C VAL A 143 -8.86 -11.74 6.07
N PHE A 144 -8.03 -10.70 6.07
CA PHE A 144 -6.59 -10.79 5.96
C PHE A 144 -5.94 -10.22 7.22
N ASN A 145 -4.98 -10.94 7.80
CA ASN A 145 -4.24 -10.46 8.97
C ASN A 145 -3.13 -9.48 8.52
N LEU A 146 -3.54 -8.27 8.12
CA LEU A 146 -2.63 -7.23 7.66
C LEU A 146 -1.59 -6.85 8.72
N ILE A 147 -1.97 -6.91 10.00
CA ILE A 147 -1.06 -6.64 11.12
C ILE A 147 0.09 -7.65 11.13
N GLU A 148 -0.22 -8.94 11.04
CA GLU A 148 0.79 -9.99 11.02
C GLU A 148 1.67 -9.91 9.78
N HIS A 149 1.07 -9.66 8.61
CA HIS A 149 1.84 -9.45 7.39
C HIS A 149 2.76 -8.25 7.48
N ALA A 150 2.27 -7.10 7.96
CA ALA A 150 3.06 -5.89 8.11
C ALA A 150 4.20 -6.04 9.12
N PHE A 151 3.97 -6.79 10.20
CA PHE A 151 5.02 -7.14 11.16
C PHE A 151 6.12 -7.99 10.51
N TRP A 152 5.76 -9.07 9.82
CA TRP A 152 6.76 -9.93 9.15
C TRP A 152 7.46 -9.23 8.00
N TRP A 153 6.76 -8.37 7.28
CA TRP A 153 7.35 -7.49 6.27
C TRP A 153 8.37 -6.53 6.88
N LEU A 154 8.06 -5.91 8.02
CA LEU A 154 8.99 -5.02 8.73
C LEU A 154 10.24 -5.77 9.20
N VAL A 155 10.06 -6.94 9.83
CA VAL A 155 11.17 -7.81 10.24
C VAL A 155 12.03 -8.13 9.02
N GLY A 156 11.43 -8.62 7.94
CA GLY A 156 12.15 -8.97 6.71
C GLY A 156 12.97 -7.82 6.12
N ARG A 157 12.47 -6.58 6.23
CA ARG A 157 13.12 -5.38 5.72
C ARG A 157 14.28 -4.91 6.59
N GLU A 158 14.13 -4.98 7.91
CA GLU A 158 15.12 -4.47 8.86
C GLU A 158 16.16 -5.53 9.23
N LEU A 159 16.02 -6.78 8.79
CA LEU A 159 17.03 -7.81 9.02
C LEU A 159 18.42 -7.35 8.56
N GLY A 160 19.37 -7.33 9.51
CA GLY A 160 20.75 -6.90 9.27
C GLY A 160 20.97 -5.39 9.30
N THR A 161 19.95 -4.57 9.57
CA THR A 161 20.14 -3.14 9.82
C THR A 161 20.61 -2.89 11.27
N PRO A 162 21.38 -1.82 11.54
CA PRO A 162 21.83 -1.50 12.90
C PRO A 162 20.70 -1.25 13.89
N ASN A 163 19.51 -0.90 13.39
CA ASN A 163 18.34 -0.53 14.19
C ASN A 163 17.30 -1.65 14.28
N PHE A 164 17.62 -2.86 13.81
CA PHE A 164 16.71 -4.00 13.77
C PHE A 164 16.03 -4.27 15.11
N ASP A 165 16.83 -4.49 16.17
CA ASP A 165 16.30 -4.84 17.49
C ASP A 165 15.40 -3.73 18.05
N GLN A 166 15.79 -2.46 17.86
CA GLN A 166 14.99 -1.32 18.28
C GLN A 166 13.64 -1.29 17.57
N GLN A 167 13.61 -1.39 16.23
CA GLN A 167 12.36 -1.33 15.47
C GLN A 167 11.44 -2.52 15.75
N VAL A 168 12.01 -3.72 15.95
CA VAL A 168 11.24 -4.91 16.30
C VAL A 168 10.64 -4.79 17.70
N GLU A 169 11.39 -4.31 18.68
CA GLU A 169 10.89 -4.09 20.04
C GLU A 169 9.85 -2.96 20.08
N GLU A 170 10.05 -1.87 19.35
CA GLU A 170 9.03 -0.83 19.18
C GLU A 170 7.78 -1.40 18.53
N ALA A 171 7.88 -2.21 17.48
CA ALA A 171 6.75 -2.85 16.83
C ALA A 171 5.98 -3.78 17.80
N LYS A 172 6.68 -4.60 18.60
CA LYS A 172 6.08 -5.45 19.64
C LYS A 172 5.37 -4.63 20.72
N LYS A 173 6.04 -3.63 21.28
CA LYS A 173 5.49 -2.72 22.32
C LYS A 173 4.31 -1.94 21.80
N SER A 174 4.35 -1.56 20.53
CA SER A 174 3.32 -0.78 19.89
C SER A 174 1.99 -1.50 19.77
N GLN A 175 1.97 -2.82 20.04
CA GLN A 175 0.81 -3.70 19.92
C GLN A 175 -0.03 -3.23 18.75
N LEU A 176 0.47 -3.36 17.51
CA LEU A 176 -0.35 -3.21 16.29
C LEU A 176 -1.69 -3.90 16.59
N GLN A 177 -2.72 -3.10 16.86
CA GLN A 177 -3.75 -3.49 17.83
C GLN A 177 -4.49 -4.71 17.32
N ARG A 178 -4.14 -5.88 17.88
CA ARG A 178 -4.91 -7.10 17.68
C ARG A 178 -6.31 -6.85 18.20
N PRO A 179 -7.33 -7.24 17.41
CA PRO A 179 -8.27 -8.16 18.02
C PRO A 179 -8.36 -9.43 17.19
N VAL A 180 -8.30 -10.54 17.93
CA VAL A 180 -8.80 -11.88 17.61
C VAL A 180 -7.80 -12.89 17.02
N SER A 181 -7.47 -13.84 17.91
CA SER A 181 -6.96 -15.21 17.75
C SER A 181 -6.08 -15.55 16.55
N LEU A 182 -4.84 -15.98 16.87
CA LEU A 182 -4.01 -16.81 16.00
C LEU A 182 -4.83 -17.95 15.37
N PRO A 183 -4.81 -18.12 14.04
CA PRO A 183 -5.34 -19.32 13.41
C PRO A 183 -4.71 -20.57 14.04
N HIS A 184 -5.52 -21.61 14.28
CA HIS A 184 -5.07 -22.85 14.93
C HIS A 184 -3.85 -23.49 14.24
N ALA A 185 -3.68 -23.24 12.93
CA ALA A 185 -2.55 -23.68 12.12
C ALA A 185 -1.17 -23.12 12.58
N ILE A 186 -1.13 -21.96 13.23
CA ILE A 186 0.14 -21.35 13.69
C ILE A 186 0.53 -21.85 15.10
N ARG A 187 -0.44 -22.28 15.92
CA ARG A 187 -0.13 -22.91 17.22
C ARG A 187 0.72 -24.17 17.06
N PHE A 188 0.49 -24.94 15.99
CA PHE A 188 1.23 -26.19 15.75
C PHE A 188 2.69 -25.97 15.35
N ARG A 189 3.02 -24.95 14.54
CA ARG A 189 4.42 -24.73 14.13
C ARG A 189 5.32 -24.20 15.23
N VAL A 190 4.77 -23.46 16.20
CA VAL A 190 5.56 -22.97 17.35
C VAL A 190 5.81 -24.10 18.35
N THR A 191 4.85 -24.99 18.58
CA THR A 191 5.05 -26.16 19.46
C THR A 191 5.88 -27.27 18.81
N GLU A 192 5.83 -27.47 17.49
CA GLU A 192 6.71 -28.42 16.80
C GLU A 192 8.17 -28.00 16.82
N LYS A 193 8.48 -26.71 16.66
CA LYS A 193 9.88 -26.23 16.75
C LYS A 193 10.46 -26.40 18.15
N ILE A 194 9.62 -26.33 19.19
CA ILE A 194 10.01 -26.60 20.58
C ILE A 194 10.11 -28.11 20.87
N ARG A 195 9.34 -28.96 20.18
CA ARG A 195 9.44 -30.43 20.29
C ARG A 195 10.62 -31.03 19.50
N LEU A 196 10.98 -30.44 18.36
CA LEU A 196 12.04 -30.93 17.48
C LEU A 196 13.44 -30.40 17.83
N LEU A 197 13.53 -29.33 18.63
CA LEU A 197 14.77 -28.88 19.26
C LEU A 197 14.82 -29.41 20.69
N GLY A 198 14.95 -30.73 20.79
CA GLY A 198 15.00 -31.48 22.04
C GLY A 198 15.83 -30.79 23.12
N SER A 199 15.37 -30.97 24.36
CA SER A 199 16.08 -30.73 25.60
C SER A 199 17.56 -31.13 25.51
N CYS A 200 18.41 -30.15 25.22
CA CYS A 200 19.84 -30.20 25.47
C CYS A 200 20.15 -29.15 26.53
N ILE A 201 19.76 -29.44 27.77
CA ILE A 201 20.35 -28.82 28.95
C ILE A 201 20.84 -29.98 29.83
N PRO A 202 22.16 -30.11 30.05
CA PRO A 202 22.69 -31.13 30.94
C PRO A 202 22.48 -30.72 32.40
N ASN A 203 22.10 -31.68 33.23
CA ASN A 203 22.48 -31.80 34.64
C ASN A 203 22.64 -33.30 34.92
#